data_AF-A0A6G7QQA3-F1
#
_entry.id   AF-A0A6G7QQA3-F1
#
_cell.length_a   1.000
_cell.length_b   1.000
_cell.length_c   1.000
_cell.angle_alpha   90.00
_cell.angle_beta   90.00
_cell.angle_gamma   90.00
#
_symmetry.space_group_name_H-M   'P 1'
#
loop_
_entity.id
_entity.type
_entity.pdbx_description
1 polymer ?
#
loop_
_entity_poly.entity_id
_entity_poly.type
_entity_poly.pdbx_seq_one_letter_code
_entity_poly.pdbx_strand_id
1 'polypeptide(L)'
;MNTVFFKKEMEKAYEYFNDAIMEIEADSMFKDHIKDLLRYLHSYEFSIDDVLEFYSYSDLQDEFDILRLMEYINVTNDPRKHFAINSNMINPMASNRNGYLIIIEENEDY
;
A
#
# COMPACT_ATOMS: atom_id res chain seq x y z
N MET A 1 1.22 -15.05 -11.32
CA MET A 1 1.93 -14.71 -10.06
C MET A 1 2.77 -15.91 -9.67
N ASN A 2 4.09 -15.77 -9.55
CA ASN A 2 4.94 -16.86 -9.06
C ASN A 2 4.60 -17.13 -7.59
N THR A 3 4.19 -18.35 -7.25
CA THR A 3 3.73 -18.72 -5.91
C THR A 3 4.83 -18.59 -4.85
N VAL A 4 6.09 -18.80 -5.22
CA VAL A 4 7.24 -18.59 -4.32
C VAL A 4 7.47 -17.11 -4.04
N PHE A 5 7.31 -16.27 -5.07
CA PHE A 5 7.41 -14.82 -4.91
C PHE A 5 6.28 -14.28 -4.04
N PHE A 6 5.04 -14.69 -4.30
CA PHE A 6 3.88 -14.34 -3.45
C PHE A 6 4.14 -14.68 -1.98
N LYS A 7 4.64 -15.88 -1.69
CA LYS A 7 4.88 -16.33 -0.32
C LYS A 7 5.88 -15.45 0.42
N LYS A 8 6.96 -15.03 -0.26
CA LYS A 8 7.96 -14.13 0.31
C LYS A 8 7.41 -12.74 0.60
N GLU A 9 6.64 -12.18 -0.34
CA GLU A 9 5.98 -10.90 -0.16
C GLU A 9 4.97 -10.95 1.00
N MET A 10 4.24 -12.07 1.12
CA MET A 10 3.32 -12.34 2.23
C MET A 10 4.04 -12.39 3.57
N GLU A 11 5.15 -13.13 3.67
CA GLU A 11 5.97 -13.22 4.88
C GLU A 11 6.49 -11.84 5.29
N LYS A 12 7.02 -11.08 4.33
CA LYS A 12 7.56 -9.74 4.58
C LYS A 12 6.50 -8.73 5.02
N ALA A 13 5.36 -8.70 4.33
CA ALA A 13 4.24 -7.85 4.71
C ALA A 13 3.71 -8.21 6.10
N TYR A 14 3.57 -9.52 6.38
CA TYR A 14 3.13 -10.01 7.68
C TYR A 14 4.07 -9.58 8.80
N GLU A 15 5.38 -9.77 8.64
CA GLU A 15 6.38 -9.33 9.62
C GLU A 15 6.29 -7.82 9.88
N TYR A 16 6.23 -7.01 8.81
CA TYR A 16 6.11 -5.56 8.94
C TYR A 16 4.85 -5.14 9.71
N PHE A 17 3.67 -5.60 9.26
CA PHE A 17 2.42 -5.14 9.86
C PHE A 17 2.19 -5.74 11.24
N ASN A 18 2.73 -6.94 11.52
CA ASN A 18 2.67 -7.54 12.85
C ASN A 18 3.48 -6.71 13.87
N ASP A 19 4.56 -6.07 13.43
CA ASP A 19 5.36 -5.18 14.28
C ASP A 19 4.77 -3.77 14.36
N ALA A 20 4.09 -3.31 13.31
CA ALA A 20 3.56 -1.95 13.22
C ALA A 20 2.16 -1.78 13.85
N ILE A 21 1.30 -2.79 13.77
CA ILE A 21 -0.08 -2.75 14.25
C ILE A 21 -0.12 -3.05 15.75
N MET A 22 -0.87 -2.25 16.50
CA MET A 22 -0.98 -2.40 17.95
C MET A 22 -1.93 -3.54 18.36
N GLU A 23 -3.05 -3.68 17.66
CA GLU A 23 -4.09 -4.65 17.97
C GLU A 23 -4.43 -5.49 16.74
N ILE A 24 -4.29 -6.81 16.88
CA ILE A 24 -4.71 -7.79 15.87
C ILE A 24 -5.79 -8.64 16.53
N GLU A 25 -7.06 -8.40 16.17
CA GLU A 25 -8.19 -9.14 16.74
C GLU A 25 -8.28 -10.56 16.16
N ALA A 26 -8.02 -10.70 14.86
CA ALA A 26 -8.09 -11.98 14.17
C ALA A 26 -6.96 -12.19 13.14
N ASP A 27 -6.02 -13.09 13.43
CA ASP A 27 -4.91 -13.45 12.52
C ASP A 27 -5.36 -13.89 11.11
N SER A 28 -6.53 -14.51 11.00
CA SER A 28 -7.10 -14.87 9.69
C SER A 28 -7.50 -13.63 8.88
N MET A 29 -8.11 -12.64 9.52
CA MET A 29 -8.54 -11.40 8.88
C MET A 29 -7.33 -10.56 8.49
N PHE A 30 -6.38 -10.41 9.42
CA PHE A 30 -5.10 -9.76 9.19
C PHE A 30 -4.36 -10.33 7.96
N LYS A 31 -4.27 -11.66 7.86
CA LYS A 31 -3.69 -12.32 6.68
C LYS A 31 -4.49 -12.07 5.41
N ASP A 32 -5.81 -12.04 5.48
CA ASP A 32 -6.64 -11.76 4.30
C ASP A 32 -6.48 -10.30 3.83
N HIS A 33 -6.36 -9.31 4.73
CA HIS A 33 -6.09 -7.91 4.37
C HIS A 33 -4.73 -7.75 3.69
N ILE A 34 -3.67 -8.37 4.24
CA ILE A 34 -2.34 -8.39 3.60
C ILE A 34 -2.42 -9.01 2.21
N LYS A 35 -3.16 -10.12 2.08
CA LYS A 35 -3.30 -10.84 0.81
C LYS A 35 -3.99 -9.98 -0.24
N ASP A 36 -5.00 -9.21 0.14
CA ASP A 36 -5.71 -8.32 -0.77
C ASP A 36 -4.85 -7.13 -1.21
N LEU A 37 -4.04 -6.57 -0.30
CA LEU A 37 -2.99 -5.59 -0.65
C LEU A 37 -2.01 -6.15 -1.69
N LEU A 38 -1.43 -7.32 -1.44
CA LEU A 38 -0.47 -7.95 -2.36
C LEU A 38 -1.09 -8.27 -3.73
N ARG A 39 -2.35 -8.71 -3.75
CA ARG A 39 -3.09 -8.94 -4.99
C ARG A 39 -3.26 -7.64 -5.78
N TYR A 40 -3.63 -6.56 -5.11
CA TYR A 40 -3.74 -5.24 -5.74
C TYR A 40 -2.40 -4.83 -6.35
N LEU A 41 -1.32 -4.82 -5.58
CA LEU A 41 0.01 -4.39 -6.04
C LEU A 41 0.50 -5.21 -7.24
N HIS A 42 0.42 -6.54 -7.15
CA HIS A 42 0.92 -7.39 -8.22
C HIS A 42 0.02 -7.39 -9.46
N SER A 43 -1.24 -6.97 -9.37
CA SER A 43 -2.08 -6.76 -10.56
C SER A 43 -1.50 -5.68 -11.49
N TYR A 44 -0.67 -4.79 -10.94
CA TYR A 44 0.05 -3.74 -11.64
C TYR A 44 1.57 -3.95 -11.63
N GLU A 45 2.05 -5.13 -11.24
CA GLU A 45 3.48 -5.47 -11.13
C GLU A 45 4.27 -4.60 -10.14
N PHE A 46 3.62 -4.11 -9.08
CA PHE A 46 4.28 -3.57 -7.91
C PHE A 46 4.49 -4.65 -6.85
N SER A 47 5.45 -4.40 -5.96
CA SER A 47 5.83 -5.21 -4.81
C SER A 47 5.44 -4.53 -3.50
N ILE A 48 5.46 -5.26 -2.40
CA ILE A 48 5.21 -4.70 -1.08
C ILE A 48 6.25 -3.63 -0.71
N ASP A 49 7.50 -3.80 -1.14
CA ASP A 49 8.59 -2.84 -0.90
C ASP A 49 8.30 -1.46 -1.45
N ASP A 50 7.49 -1.36 -2.49
CA ASP A 50 7.11 -0.09 -3.11
C ASP A 50 6.18 0.75 -2.20
N VAL A 51 5.59 0.16 -1.16
CA VAL A 51 4.63 0.84 -0.26
C VAL A 51 5.00 0.84 1.23
N LEU A 52 5.92 -0.03 1.69
CA LEU A 52 6.26 -0.15 3.12
C LEU A 52 6.80 1.15 3.71
N GLU A 53 7.66 1.88 2.99
CA GLU A 53 8.19 3.16 3.48
C GLU A 53 7.07 4.16 3.75
N PHE A 54 6.05 4.21 2.90
CA PHE A 54 4.89 5.08 3.13
C PHE A 54 4.09 4.68 4.36
N TYR A 55 3.85 3.39 4.54
CA TYR A 55 3.15 2.90 5.74
C TYR A 55 3.93 3.15 7.03
N SER A 56 5.24 3.39 6.97
CA SER A 56 6.03 3.75 8.15
C SER A 56 5.74 5.16 8.68
N TYR A 57 5.11 6.00 7.86
CA TYR A 57 4.63 7.33 8.25
C TYR A 57 3.16 7.35 8.66
N SER A 58 2.51 6.19 8.68
CA SER A 58 1.08 6.06 8.99
C SER A 58 0.89 5.67 10.46
N ASP A 59 -0.17 6.20 11.08
CA ASP A 59 -0.55 5.84 12.45
C ASP A 59 -1.42 4.58 12.43
N LEU A 60 -0.79 3.42 12.26
CA LEU A 60 -1.48 2.11 12.25
C LEU A 60 -1.88 1.68 13.66
N GLN A 61 -3.15 1.34 13.84
CA GLN A 61 -3.74 0.92 15.10
C GLN A 61 -4.20 -0.53 15.04
N ASP A 62 -4.95 -0.91 13.99
CA ASP A 62 -5.56 -2.23 13.86
C ASP A 62 -5.41 -2.86 12.46
N GLU A 63 -5.86 -4.11 12.27
CA GLU A 63 -5.78 -4.79 10.98
C GLU A 63 -6.61 -4.13 9.86
N PHE A 64 -7.65 -3.36 10.17
CA PHE A 64 -8.46 -2.65 9.16
C PHE A 64 -7.73 -1.45 8.58
N ASP A 65 -6.73 -0.91 9.29
CA ASP A 65 -5.89 0.15 8.75
C ASP A 65 -5.15 -0.28 7.49
N ILE A 66 -4.85 -1.58 7.29
CA ILE A 66 -4.30 -2.08 6.02
C ILE A 66 -5.26 -1.81 4.85
N LEU A 67 -6.56 -2.06 5.05
CA LEU A 67 -7.57 -1.78 4.01
C LEU A 67 -7.73 -0.29 3.79
N ARG A 68 -7.74 0.50 4.87
CA ARG A 68 -7.81 1.95 4.78
C ARG A 68 -6.62 2.54 4.03
N LEU A 69 -5.42 2.03 4.30
CA LEU A 69 -4.21 2.38 3.57
C LEU A 69 -4.30 2.06 2.07
N MET A 70 -5.01 0.98 1.70
CA MET A 70 -5.24 0.65 0.30
C MET A 70 -6.15 1.66 -0.42
N GLU A 71 -6.99 2.41 0.30
CA GLU A 71 -7.83 3.46 -0.27
C GLU A 71 -6.98 4.66 -0.72
N TYR A 72 -5.81 4.86 -0.12
CA TYR A 72 -4.90 5.95 -0.45
C TYR A 72 -3.92 5.63 -1.58
N ILE A 73 -3.83 4.38 -2.06
CA ILE A 73 -2.91 4.02 -3.15
C ILE A 73 -3.63 3.92 -4.50
N ASN A 74 -3.02 4.48 -5.54
CA ASN A 74 -3.55 4.41 -6.90
C ASN A 74 -2.44 4.19 -7.92
N VAL A 75 -2.76 3.50 -9.02
CA VAL A 75 -1.87 3.36 -10.17
C VAL A 75 -2.36 4.25 -11.31
N THR A 76 -1.48 5.11 -11.80
CA THR A 76 -1.80 6.07 -12.87
C THR A 76 -0.68 6.16 -13.90
N ASN A 77 -1.04 6.51 -15.13
CA ASN A 77 -0.07 6.80 -16.20
C ASN A 77 0.32 8.28 -16.24
N ASP A 78 -0.39 9.15 -15.52
CA ASP A 78 -0.13 10.59 -15.47
C ASP A 78 -0.24 11.10 -14.03
N PRO A 79 0.83 10.98 -13.22
CA PRO A 79 0.79 11.27 -11.80
C PRO A 79 0.41 12.74 -11.53
N ARG A 80 0.77 13.65 -12.45
CA ARG A 80 0.45 15.10 -12.39
C ARG A 80 -1.04 15.42 -12.31
N LYS A 81 -1.93 14.52 -12.76
CA LYS A 81 -3.39 14.74 -12.68
C LYS A 81 -3.96 14.54 -11.28
N HIS A 82 -3.20 13.91 -10.39
CA HIS A 82 -3.60 13.59 -9.04
C HIS A 82 -2.95 14.50 -7.99
N PHE A 83 -2.20 15.51 -8.43
CA PHE A 83 -1.51 16.43 -7.54
C PHE A 83 -2.13 17.83 -7.59
N ALA A 84 -2.37 18.39 -6.41
CA ALA A 84 -2.47 19.83 -6.28
C ALA A 84 -1.12 20.46 -6.67
N ILE A 85 -1.17 21.61 -7.35
CA ILE A 85 -0.01 22.31 -7.95
C ILE A 85 1.11 22.65 -6.93
N ASN A 86 0.86 22.50 -5.62
CA ASN A 86 1.78 22.81 -4.52
C ASN A 86 2.04 21.64 -3.55
N SER A 87 1.80 20.38 -3.96
CA SER A 87 2.14 19.23 -3.10
C SER A 87 3.67 19.10 -2.98
N ASN A 88 4.18 19.20 -1.75
CA ASN A 88 5.59 18.95 -1.41
C ASN A 88 5.90 17.44 -1.30
N MET A 89 4.92 16.57 -1.56
CA MET A 89 5.08 15.13 -1.42
C MET A 89 5.86 14.58 -2.62
N ILE A 90 6.92 13.81 -2.34
CA ILE A 90 7.70 13.10 -3.36
C ILE A 90 6.77 12.05 -3.99
N ASN A 91 6.35 12.28 -5.22
CA ASN A 91 5.40 11.43 -5.93
C ASN A 91 5.88 11.31 -7.39
N PRO A 92 6.03 10.11 -7.96
CA PRO A 92 5.50 8.78 -7.57
C PRO A 92 6.25 8.06 -6.42
N MET A 93 5.54 7.21 -5.66
CA MET A 93 6.15 6.27 -4.69
C MET A 93 7.07 5.28 -5.38
N ALA A 94 6.57 4.71 -6.48
CA ALA A 94 7.28 3.77 -7.33
C ALA A 94 6.83 3.93 -8.77
N SER A 95 7.66 3.47 -9.70
CA SER A 95 7.31 3.45 -11.12
C SER A 95 7.79 2.17 -11.77
N ASN A 96 6.99 1.65 -12.68
CA ASN A 96 7.32 0.49 -13.49
C ASN A 96 6.73 0.66 -14.90
N ARG A 97 6.74 -0.40 -15.70
CA ARG A 97 6.19 -0.36 -17.08
C ARG A 97 4.66 -0.17 -17.15
N ASN A 98 3.94 -0.42 -16.06
CA ASN A 98 2.48 -0.29 -15.96
C ASN A 98 2.04 1.08 -15.43
N GLY A 99 2.99 1.96 -15.11
CA GLY A 99 2.74 3.33 -14.71
C GLY A 99 3.41 3.68 -13.39
N TYR A 100 2.73 4.54 -12.65
CA TYR A 100 3.21 5.16 -11.42
C TYR A 100 2.29 4.77 -10.28
N LEU A 101 2.86 4.22 -9.21
CA LEU A 101 2.18 4.04 -7.95
C LEU A 101 2.26 5.35 -7.18
N ILE A 102 1.10 5.88 -6.82
CA ILE A 102 0.97 7.18 -6.16
C ILE A 102 0.11 7.05 -4.90
N ILE A 103 0.31 7.99 -3.99
CA ILE A 103 -0.66 8.27 -2.93
C ILE A 103 -1.66 9.29 -3.46
N ILE A 104 -2.95 9.00 -3.27
CA ILE A 104 -4.03 9.95 -3.44
C ILE A 104 -4.40 10.48 -2.06
N GLU A 105 -4.22 11.77 -1.84
CA GLU A 105 -4.85 12.45 -0.72
C GLU A 105 -6.35 12.54 -1.06
N GLU A 106 -7.23 12.07 -0.18
CA GLU A 106 -8.63 12.46 -0.27
C GLU A 106 -8.62 13.99 -0.19
N ASN A 107 -9.05 14.66 -1.26
CA ASN A 107 -9.38 16.08 -1.14
C ASN A 107 -10.47 16.14 -0.08
N GLU A 108 -10.13 16.63 1.12
CA GLU A 108 -11.12 17.17 2.04
C GLU A 108 -11.79 18.30 1.27
N ASP A 109 -12.89 17.99 0.58
CA ASP A 109 -13.84 18.98 0.09
C ASP A 109 -14.42 19.67 1.35
N TYR A 110 -13.74 20.74 1.79
CA TYR A 110 -14.19 21.66 2.85
C TYR A 110 -15.42 22.47 2.41
#